data_AF-A0A2Z6PK18-F1
#
_entry.id   AF-A0A2Z6PK18-F1
#
_cell.length_a   1.000
_cell.length_b   1.000
_cell.length_c   1.000
_cell.angle_alpha   90.00
_cell.angle_beta   90.00
_cell.angle_gamma   90.00
#
_symmetry.space_group_name_H-M   'P 1'
#
loop_
_entity.id
_entity.type
_entity.pdbx_description
1 polymer ?
#
loop_
_entity_poly.entity_id
_entity_poly.type
_entity_poly.pdbx_seq_one_letter_code
_entity_poly.pdbx_strand_id
1 'polypeptide(L)'
;MDSATGNLNYTVQSSPVVDPLSSTNHIHNWPIFSFPSRPALRITTEFDSESAIFFNKISCKILDSLAKFKLSFHNNSKGDVSEPQISFVSKHLSLHYDLEDHSALVKSSIDVGPRVKLTGVHDVKAQQGEVTMVANVADPGYTLQLSTALPPAGLPKATFKFPLGEVSLQEREEEEQVKNLLSVSGILKGQFLKGVCTAHYNDDELKLRYRYKDDEMSFLPTLSLPSNALSFAFKRRFGLSDKLSGGDALIQI
;
A
#
# COMPACT_ATOMS: atom_id res chain seq x y z
N MET A 1 9.09 32.67 79.81
CA MET A 1 10.47 32.26 79.52
C MET A 1 10.62 32.33 78.01
N ASP A 2 10.67 33.53 77.43
CA ASP A 2 11.82 34.46 77.25
C ASP A 2 12.10 34.45 75.74
N SER A 3 11.69 35.42 74.91
CA SER A 3 12.00 36.86 74.82
C SER A 3 13.42 37.20 74.36
N ALA A 4 13.46 37.99 73.27
CA ALA A 4 14.53 38.89 72.80
C ALA A 4 15.70 38.21 72.05
N THR A 5 16.27 38.72 70.95
CA THR A 5 16.57 40.08 70.44
C THR A 5 16.84 39.95 68.92
N GLY A 6 16.55 40.86 67.96
CA GLY A 6 16.55 42.32 67.96
C GLY A 6 17.80 42.87 67.22
N ASN A 7 17.69 43.24 65.93
CA ASN A 7 18.04 44.57 65.38
C ASN A 7 18.09 44.65 63.84
N LEU A 8 17.30 45.60 63.30
CA LEU A 8 17.50 46.30 62.03
C LEU A 8 18.70 47.27 62.15
N ASN A 9 19.33 47.68 61.02
CA ASN A 9 19.12 49.04 60.48
C ASN A 9 20.06 49.52 59.33
N TYR A 10 19.42 50.33 58.46
CA TYR A 10 19.88 51.41 57.53
C TYR A 10 20.80 51.04 56.34
N THR A 11 20.48 51.44 55.09
CA THR A 11 20.45 52.84 54.61
C THR A 11 19.56 53.02 53.37
N VAL A 12 18.94 54.21 53.26
CA VAL A 12 17.99 54.68 52.23
C VAL A 12 18.67 55.74 51.32
N GLN A 13 18.06 55.98 50.14
CA GLN A 13 18.03 57.20 49.29
C GLN A 13 19.03 57.24 48.12
N SER A 14 18.65 57.62 46.88
CA SER A 14 17.76 58.72 46.44
C SER A 14 17.06 58.53 45.07
N SER A 15 15.87 59.15 44.92
CA SER A 15 14.95 59.27 43.76
C SER A 15 15.33 60.44 42.79
N PRO A 16 14.44 61.01 41.92
CA PRO A 16 13.62 60.52 40.77
C PRO A 16 13.81 61.43 39.49
N VAL A 17 12.89 61.37 38.49
CA VAL A 17 12.45 62.40 37.47
C VAL A 17 12.40 61.79 36.04
N VAL A 18 11.40 61.91 35.14
CA VAL A 18 10.01 62.42 35.03
C VAL A 18 9.45 61.85 33.69
N ASP A 19 8.15 61.49 33.67
CA ASP A 19 7.29 61.06 32.55
C ASP A 19 7.01 62.19 31.51
N PRO A 20 6.52 61.98 30.25
CA PRO A 20 5.13 61.50 30.03
C PRO A 20 4.70 60.86 28.66
N LEU A 21 3.46 60.32 28.70
CA LEU A 21 2.47 60.11 27.61
C LEU A 21 2.79 59.02 26.56
N SER A 22 1.92 58.03 26.30
CA SER A 22 0.56 58.20 25.77
C SER A 22 -0.24 56.90 25.85
N SER A 23 -1.51 57.05 26.20
CA SER A 23 -2.58 56.05 26.12
C SER A 23 -3.01 55.72 24.68
N THR A 24 -3.26 54.45 24.35
CA THR A 24 -4.37 54.06 23.47
C THR A 24 -4.69 52.56 23.54
N ASN A 25 -5.99 52.27 23.70
CA ASN A 25 -6.62 50.96 23.63
C ASN A 25 -6.41 50.30 22.26
N HIS A 26 -6.12 49.00 22.22
CA HIS A 26 -6.39 48.17 21.04
C HIS A 26 -6.99 46.81 21.42
N ILE A 27 -8.32 46.83 21.49
CA ILE A 27 -9.26 45.93 20.81
C ILE A 27 -8.75 44.50 20.54
N HIS A 28 -9.43 43.57 21.21
CA HIS A 28 -9.50 42.14 20.94
C HIS A 28 -9.68 41.87 19.45
N ASN A 29 -8.62 41.49 18.73
CA ASN A 29 -8.70 41.12 17.32
C ASN A 29 -8.77 39.59 17.21
N TRP A 30 -9.98 39.05 17.28
CA TRP A 30 -10.24 37.68 16.83
C TRP A 30 -10.22 37.70 15.29
N PRO A 31 -9.36 36.92 14.61
CA PRO A 31 -9.43 36.85 13.16
C PRO A 31 -10.65 36.01 12.78
N ILE A 32 -11.75 36.69 12.46
CA ILE A 32 -12.86 36.11 11.73
C ILE A 32 -12.42 36.07 10.26
N PHE A 33 -12.42 34.87 9.67
CA PHE A 33 -12.00 34.51 8.31
C PHE A 33 -10.48 34.33 8.08
N SER A 34 -9.95 33.19 8.52
CA SER A 34 -8.77 32.60 7.88
C SER A 34 -9.17 32.13 6.47
N PHE A 35 -8.73 32.82 5.42
CA PHE A 35 -8.81 32.29 4.07
C PHE A 35 -7.99 30.99 4.02
N PRO A 36 -8.50 29.89 3.43
CA PRO A 36 -7.71 28.67 3.30
C PRO A 36 -6.43 28.99 2.52
N SER A 37 -5.29 28.57 3.06
CA SER A 37 -4.01 28.67 2.35
C SER A 37 -4.16 28.14 0.93
N ARG A 38 -3.68 28.88 -0.08
CA ARG A 38 -3.76 28.43 -1.48
C ARG A 38 -3.23 27.00 -1.57
N PRO A 39 -4.00 26.08 -2.18
CA PRO A 39 -3.58 24.69 -2.25
C PRO A 39 -2.29 24.60 -3.06
N ALA A 40 -1.32 23.83 -2.56
CA ALA A 40 -0.01 23.70 -3.19
C ALA A 40 -0.15 23.01 -4.56
N LEU A 41 -0.06 23.80 -5.64
CA LEU A 41 -0.05 23.33 -7.01
C LEU A 41 1.36 22.85 -7.38
N ARG A 42 1.45 21.61 -7.87
CA ARG A 42 2.69 21.02 -8.38
C ARG A 42 2.48 20.62 -9.84
N ILE A 43 3.36 21.09 -10.70
CA ILE A 43 3.44 20.73 -12.10
C ILE A 43 4.73 19.92 -12.30
N THR A 44 4.68 18.86 -13.09
CA THR A 44 5.84 18.02 -13.42
C THR A 44 5.72 17.62 -14.88
N THR A 45 6.80 17.83 -15.63
CA THR A 45 6.94 17.42 -17.02
C THR A 45 8.15 16.50 -17.12
N GLU A 46 7.99 15.38 -17.80
CA GLU A 46 9.03 14.37 -18.02
C GLU A 46 9.11 14.08 -19.52
N PHE A 47 10.32 13.94 -20.05
CA PHE A 47 10.54 13.61 -21.46
C PHE A 47 11.13 12.20 -21.57
N ASP A 48 10.50 11.37 -22.38
CA ASP A 48 11.00 10.04 -22.73
C ASP A 48 11.66 10.08 -24.11
N SER A 49 12.97 9.81 -24.14
CA SER A 49 13.76 9.82 -25.37
C SER A 49 13.48 8.63 -26.29
N GLU A 50 13.01 7.50 -25.79
CA GLU A 50 12.72 6.31 -26.60
C GLU A 50 11.44 6.50 -27.42
N SER A 51 10.40 7.07 -26.81
CA SER A 51 9.12 7.34 -27.46
C SER A 51 8.98 8.75 -28.03
N ALA A 52 9.89 9.67 -27.69
CA ALA A 52 9.82 11.10 -28.01
C ALA A 52 8.52 11.78 -27.50
N ILE A 53 8.07 11.40 -26.30
CA ILE A 53 6.84 11.88 -25.67
C ILE A 53 7.17 12.73 -24.44
N PHE A 54 6.41 13.81 -24.24
CA PHE A 54 6.40 14.60 -23.02
C PHE A 54 5.21 14.22 -22.13
N PHE A 55 5.46 13.67 -20.96
CA PHE A 55 4.44 13.38 -19.95
C PHE A 55 4.26 14.59 -19.03
N ASN A 56 3.06 15.14 -18.97
CA ASN A 56 2.71 16.27 -18.14
C ASN A 56 1.79 15.83 -17.00
N LYS A 57 2.07 16.30 -15.79
CA LYS A 57 1.29 16.00 -14.59
C LYS A 57 1.09 17.25 -13.76
N ILE A 58 -0.16 17.64 -13.62
CA ILE A 58 -0.59 18.74 -12.75
C ILE A 58 -1.26 18.11 -11.53
N SER A 59 -0.88 18.54 -10.33
CA SER A 59 -1.51 18.04 -9.12
C SER A 59 -1.67 19.10 -8.05
N CYS A 60 -2.76 19.02 -7.31
CA CYS A 60 -3.15 20.02 -6.34
C CYS A 60 -3.65 19.32 -5.08
N LYS A 61 -3.06 19.61 -3.93
CA LYS A 61 -3.56 19.13 -2.63
C LYS A 61 -4.69 20.03 -2.16
N ILE A 62 -5.83 19.48 -1.85
CA ILE A 62 -7.04 20.20 -1.42
C ILE A 62 -7.45 19.73 -0.01
N LEU A 63 -8.30 20.51 0.65
CA LEU A 63 -8.83 20.20 2.00
C LEU A 63 -7.70 19.95 3.02
N ASP A 64 -6.77 20.90 3.17
CA ASP A 64 -5.62 20.77 4.09
C ASP A 64 -4.80 19.48 3.88
N SER A 65 -4.62 19.09 2.61
CA SER A 65 -3.93 17.86 2.19
C SER A 65 -4.67 16.54 2.46
N LEU A 66 -5.95 16.58 2.81
CA LEU A 66 -6.79 15.37 2.96
C LEU A 66 -7.12 14.71 1.62
N ALA A 67 -7.09 15.48 0.53
CA ALA A 67 -7.29 14.96 -0.81
C ALA A 67 -6.33 15.60 -1.82
N LYS A 68 -6.18 14.94 -2.96
CA LYS A 68 -5.31 15.35 -4.05
C LYS A 68 -6.03 15.19 -5.38
N PHE A 69 -6.11 16.28 -6.13
CA PHE A 69 -6.49 16.27 -7.53
C PHE A 69 -5.24 16.07 -8.41
N LYS A 70 -5.37 15.29 -9.48
CA LYS A 70 -4.33 15.04 -10.47
C LYS A 70 -4.93 15.11 -11.87
N LEU A 71 -4.20 15.74 -12.79
CA LEU A 71 -4.45 15.76 -14.21
C LEU A 71 -3.17 15.31 -14.90
N SER A 72 -3.23 14.29 -15.74
CA SER A 72 -2.08 13.80 -16.50
C SER A 72 -2.45 13.73 -17.99
N PHE A 73 -1.55 14.16 -18.85
CA PHE A 73 -1.68 14.07 -20.30
C PHE A 73 -0.29 14.00 -20.91
N HIS A 74 -0.17 13.63 -22.17
CA HIS A 74 1.12 13.56 -22.83
C HIS A 74 1.06 14.18 -24.21
N ASN A 75 2.19 14.72 -24.67
CA ASN A 75 2.31 15.34 -25.97
C ASN A 75 3.35 14.58 -26.80
N ASN A 76 3.06 14.34 -28.07
CA ASN A 76 4.04 13.75 -28.99
C ASN A 76 4.93 14.83 -29.65
N SER A 77 5.90 14.40 -30.44
CA SER A 77 6.81 15.29 -31.18
C SER A 77 6.15 16.15 -32.26
N LYS A 78 4.90 15.86 -32.63
CA LYS A 78 4.10 16.63 -33.60
C LYS A 78 3.26 17.72 -32.93
N GLY A 79 3.24 17.77 -31.59
CA GLY A 79 2.41 18.69 -30.83
C GLY A 79 0.99 18.18 -30.58
N ASP A 80 0.68 16.93 -30.94
CA ASP A 80 -0.60 16.32 -30.61
C ASP A 80 -0.65 16.04 -29.10
N VAL A 81 -1.76 16.43 -28.47
CA VAL A 81 -2.01 16.25 -27.04
C VAL A 81 -2.95 15.07 -26.86
N SER A 82 -2.58 14.12 -26.02
CA SER A 82 -3.44 13.00 -25.68
C SER A 82 -4.59 13.40 -24.79
N GLU A 83 -5.63 12.56 -24.78
CA GLU A 83 -6.73 12.74 -23.88
C GLU A 83 -6.28 12.61 -22.41
N PRO A 84 -6.69 13.55 -21.54
CA PRO A 84 -6.20 13.58 -20.18
C PRO A 84 -6.80 12.49 -19.29
N GLN A 85 -5.98 12.01 -18.37
CA GLN A 85 -6.39 11.24 -17.21
C GLN A 85 -6.59 12.15 -16.00
N ILE A 86 -7.78 12.08 -15.42
CA ILE A 86 -8.19 12.88 -14.26
C ILE A 86 -8.24 11.96 -13.04
N SER A 87 -7.74 12.39 -11.90
CA SER A 87 -7.89 11.62 -10.67
C SER A 87 -8.13 12.49 -9.45
N PHE A 88 -9.06 12.06 -8.61
CA PHE A 88 -9.25 12.54 -7.24
C PHE A 88 -8.82 11.42 -6.29
N VAL A 89 -7.93 11.72 -5.35
CA VAL A 89 -7.41 10.71 -4.42
C VAL A 89 -7.47 11.26 -3.00
N SER A 90 -8.21 10.59 -2.12
CA SER A 90 -8.25 10.86 -0.69
C SER A 90 -7.93 9.59 0.09
N LYS A 91 -7.98 9.66 1.43
CA LYS A 91 -7.79 8.48 2.28
C LYS A 91 -8.86 7.39 2.05
N HIS A 92 -10.11 7.79 1.85
CA HIS A 92 -11.26 6.88 1.86
C HIS A 92 -11.94 6.71 0.50
N LEU A 93 -11.67 7.62 -0.44
CA LEU A 93 -12.24 7.62 -1.77
C LEU A 93 -11.20 8.03 -2.80
N SER A 94 -11.08 7.24 -3.85
CA SER A 94 -10.33 7.58 -5.06
C SER A 94 -11.22 7.41 -6.28
N LEU A 95 -11.15 8.37 -7.19
CA LEU A 95 -11.78 8.34 -8.50
C LEU A 95 -10.68 8.52 -9.53
N HIS A 96 -10.60 7.60 -10.49
CA HIS A 96 -9.74 7.70 -11.66
C HIS A 96 -10.63 7.71 -12.89
N TYR A 97 -10.52 8.75 -13.69
CA TYR A 97 -11.29 8.90 -14.92
C TYR A 97 -10.31 8.99 -16.08
N ASP A 98 -10.46 8.07 -17.03
CA ASP A 98 -9.75 8.09 -18.30
C ASP A 98 -10.68 8.68 -19.36
N LEU A 99 -10.28 9.81 -19.95
CA LEU A 99 -11.09 10.47 -20.96
C LEU A 99 -11.10 9.66 -22.26
N GLU A 100 -9.97 9.05 -22.63
CA GLU A 100 -9.79 8.28 -23.89
C GLU A 100 -10.74 7.09 -23.91
N ASP A 101 -10.80 6.36 -22.80
CA ASP A 101 -11.66 5.20 -22.68
C ASP A 101 -13.09 5.56 -22.24
N HIS A 102 -13.39 6.81 -21.88
CA HIS A 102 -14.61 7.19 -21.17
C HIS A 102 -14.90 6.26 -19.98
N SER A 103 -13.85 5.86 -19.26
CA SER A 103 -13.92 4.88 -18.17
C SER A 103 -13.67 5.55 -16.83
N ALA A 104 -14.37 5.07 -15.79
CA ALA A 104 -14.22 5.58 -14.44
C ALA A 104 -13.99 4.42 -13.47
N LEU A 105 -12.89 4.45 -12.73
CA LEU A 105 -12.60 3.54 -11.65
C LEU A 105 -12.82 4.25 -10.30
N VAL A 106 -13.81 3.76 -9.55
CA VAL A 106 -14.15 4.24 -8.21
C VAL A 106 -13.59 3.27 -7.19
N LYS A 107 -12.82 3.77 -6.22
CA LYS A 107 -12.31 2.99 -5.09
C LYS A 107 -12.70 3.63 -3.78
N SER A 108 -13.36 2.88 -2.90
CA SER A 108 -13.72 3.29 -1.55
C SER A 108 -13.02 2.42 -0.51
N SER A 109 -12.71 2.99 0.64
CA SER A 109 -12.04 2.29 1.74
C SER A 109 -12.51 2.86 3.07
N ILE A 110 -13.12 2.02 3.91
CA ILE A 110 -13.67 2.40 5.21
C ILE A 110 -13.08 1.49 6.28
N ASP A 111 -12.57 2.10 7.34
CA ASP A 111 -12.15 1.39 8.54
C ASP A 111 -13.40 1.24 9.43
N VAL A 112 -13.96 0.03 9.53
CA VAL A 112 -15.18 -0.24 10.32
C VAL A 112 -14.84 -0.33 11.81
N GLY A 113 -13.59 -0.68 12.13
CA GLY A 113 -13.04 -0.69 13.48
C GLY A 113 -11.52 -0.83 13.46
N PRO A 114 -10.87 -0.98 14.63
CA PRO A 114 -9.41 -1.02 14.71
C PRO A 114 -8.74 -2.17 13.94
N ARG A 115 -9.50 -3.25 13.69
CA ARG A 115 -9.02 -4.49 13.08
C ARG A 115 -9.76 -4.87 11.81
N VAL A 116 -10.76 -4.11 11.37
CA VAL A 116 -11.61 -4.48 10.23
C VAL A 116 -11.64 -3.34 9.22
N LYS A 117 -11.29 -3.68 7.97
CA LYS A 117 -11.27 -2.75 6.84
C LYS A 117 -12.13 -3.29 5.71
N LEU A 118 -12.99 -2.44 5.18
CA LEU A 118 -13.81 -2.69 4.00
C LEU A 118 -13.28 -1.86 2.84
N THR A 119 -13.05 -2.48 1.68
CA THR A 119 -12.60 -1.81 0.45
C THR A 119 -13.52 -2.20 -0.69
N GLY A 120 -14.02 -1.23 -1.45
CA GLY A 120 -14.74 -1.46 -2.70
C GLY A 120 -13.96 -0.89 -3.87
N VAL A 121 -13.94 -1.59 -4.99
CA VAL A 121 -13.41 -1.11 -6.27
C VAL A 121 -14.45 -1.39 -7.34
N HIS A 122 -14.76 -0.41 -8.18
CA HIS A 122 -15.77 -0.53 -9.21
C HIS A 122 -15.36 0.20 -10.48
N ASP A 123 -15.35 -0.52 -11.59
CA ASP A 123 -15.25 0.02 -12.94
C ASP A 123 -16.67 0.29 -13.47
N VAL A 124 -16.97 1.58 -13.67
CA VAL A 124 -18.29 2.04 -14.08
C VAL A 124 -18.62 1.63 -15.51
N LYS A 125 -17.62 1.61 -16.41
CA LYS A 125 -17.83 1.29 -17.83
C LYS A 125 -18.04 -0.21 -18.02
N ALA A 126 -17.23 -1.03 -17.35
CA ALA A 126 -17.36 -2.49 -17.39
C ALA A 126 -18.53 -3.00 -16.53
N GLN A 127 -19.11 -2.16 -15.67
CA GLN A 127 -20.10 -2.54 -14.66
C GLN A 127 -19.62 -3.69 -13.75
N GLN A 128 -18.31 -3.75 -13.54
CA GLN A 128 -17.65 -4.81 -12.79
C GLN A 128 -16.89 -4.22 -11.60
N GLY A 129 -16.73 -4.99 -10.53
CA GLY A 129 -16.03 -4.55 -9.34
C GLY A 129 -15.75 -5.67 -8.36
N GLU A 130 -15.16 -5.31 -7.24
CA GLU A 130 -14.88 -6.21 -6.14
C GLU A 130 -15.08 -5.47 -4.80
N VAL A 131 -15.71 -6.15 -3.85
CA VAL A 131 -15.74 -5.74 -2.45
C VAL A 131 -14.90 -6.70 -1.64
N THR A 132 -13.97 -6.17 -0.87
CA THR A 132 -13.05 -6.92 -0.04
C THR A 132 -13.14 -6.46 1.40
N MET A 133 -13.37 -7.40 2.31
CA MET A 133 -13.29 -7.20 3.75
C MET A 133 -12.03 -7.89 4.28
N VAL A 134 -11.26 -7.17 5.09
CA VAL A 134 -10.07 -7.70 5.77
C VAL A 134 -10.21 -7.50 7.26
N ALA A 135 -10.08 -8.58 8.03
CA ALA A 135 -10.12 -8.59 9.49
C ALA A 135 -8.79 -9.13 10.05
N ASN A 136 -8.11 -8.33 10.87
CA ASN A 136 -6.96 -8.74 11.68
C ASN A 136 -7.49 -9.53 12.90
N VAL A 137 -7.30 -10.84 12.90
CA VAL A 137 -7.88 -11.73 13.91
C VAL A 137 -7.03 -11.77 15.17
N ALA A 138 -5.71 -11.95 15.01
CA ALA A 138 -4.77 -12.07 16.11
C ALA A 138 -3.35 -11.64 15.68
N ASP A 139 -2.53 -11.32 16.67
CA ASP A 139 -1.11 -11.01 16.48
C ASP A 139 -0.24 -12.25 16.77
N PRO A 140 0.91 -12.42 16.07
CA PRO A 140 1.33 -11.64 14.92
C PRO A 140 0.65 -12.13 13.63
N GLY A 141 0.13 -11.22 12.80
CA GLY A 141 -0.10 -11.49 11.36
C GLY A 141 -1.21 -12.48 10.99
N TYR A 142 -2.20 -12.75 11.86
CA TYR A 142 -3.38 -13.53 11.48
C TYR A 142 -4.46 -12.65 10.87
N THR A 143 -4.85 -12.91 9.63
CA THR A 143 -5.87 -12.11 8.93
C THR A 143 -6.86 -12.98 8.19
N LEU A 144 -8.15 -12.65 8.28
CA LEU A 144 -9.20 -13.21 7.45
C LEU A 144 -9.59 -12.19 6.38
N GLN A 145 -9.57 -12.58 5.12
CA GLN A 145 -9.96 -11.78 3.98
C GLN A 145 -11.14 -12.46 3.27
N LEU A 146 -12.20 -11.70 3.03
CA LEU A 146 -13.34 -12.12 2.21
C LEU A 146 -13.45 -11.17 1.02
N SER A 147 -13.56 -11.70 -0.20
CA SER A 147 -13.80 -10.88 -1.39
C SER A 147 -14.91 -11.42 -2.27
N THR A 148 -15.70 -10.50 -2.84
CA THR A 148 -16.84 -10.80 -3.71
C THR A 148 -16.79 -9.89 -4.93
N ALA A 149 -17.07 -10.45 -6.10
CA ALA A 149 -17.28 -9.67 -7.31
C ALA A 149 -18.56 -8.83 -7.22
N LEU A 150 -18.63 -7.76 -8.01
CA LEU A 150 -19.82 -6.94 -8.25
C LEU A 150 -20.08 -6.87 -9.77
N PRO A 151 -21.26 -7.27 -10.27
CA PRO A 151 -22.35 -7.91 -9.53
C PRO A 151 -21.90 -9.23 -8.90
N PRO A 152 -22.52 -9.66 -7.78
CA PRO A 152 -22.17 -10.93 -7.14
C PRO A 152 -22.33 -12.09 -8.12
N ALA A 153 -21.25 -12.81 -8.34
CA ALA A 153 -21.21 -14.05 -9.10
C ALA A 153 -20.61 -15.12 -8.19
N GLY A 154 -21.46 -16.03 -7.71
CA GLY A 154 -21.05 -17.13 -6.85
C GLY A 154 -20.79 -16.76 -5.38
N LEU A 155 -20.12 -17.67 -4.69
CA LEU A 155 -19.69 -17.54 -3.30
C LEU A 155 -18.44 -16.64 -3.19
N PRO A 156 -18.32 -15.87 -2.09
CA PRO A 156 -17.16 -15.04 -1.87
C PRO A 156 -15.89 -15.90 -1.70
N LYS A 157 -14.78 -15.41 -2.23
CA LYS A 157 -13.46 -15.95 -1.94
C LYS A 157 -13.11 -15.68 -0.48
N ALA A 158 -12.71 -16.72 0.24
CA ALA A 158 -12.23 -16.62 1.62
C ALA A 158 -10.75 -16.97 1.70
N THR A 159 -9.94 -16.10 2.28
CA THR A 159 -8.52 -16.32 2.50
C THR A 159 -8.17 -16.11 3.97
N PHE A 160 -7.61 -17.12 4.61
CA PHE A 160 -7.05 -17.03 5.95
C PHE A 160 -5.53 -17.02 5.87
N LYS A 161 -4.90 -15.95 6.38
CA LYS A 161 -3.44 -15.77 6.43
C LYS A 161 -2.95 -15.89 7.85
N PHE A 162 -1.78 -16.47 8.03
CA PHE A 162 -1.08 -16.66 9.28
C PHE A 162 0.43 -16.47 9.04
N PRO A 163 1.28 -16.27 10.07
CA PRO A 163 2.70 -15.94 9.91
C PRO A 163 3.51 -16.83 8.96
N LEU A 164 3.12 -18.10 8.88
CA LEU A 164 3.82 -19.12 8.12
C LEU A 164 3.12 -19.45 6.80
N GLY A 165 2.01 -18.81 6.44
CA GLY A 165 1.25 -19.24 5.27
C GLY A 165 -0.11 -18.60 5.08
N GLU A 166 -0.82 -19.12 4.09
CA GLU A 166 -2.21 -18.75 3.82
C GLU A 166 -2.96 -19.93 3.22
N VAL A 167 -4.28 -19.95 3.43
CA VAL A 167 -5.21 -20.89 2.79
C VAL A 167 -6.35 -20.08 2.20
N SER A 168 -6.72 -20.39 0.96
CA SER A 168 -7.82 -19.76 0.24
C SER A 168 -8.82 -20.79 -0.25
N LEU A 169 -10.09 -20.44 -0.14
CA LEU A 169 -11.24 -21.15 -0.69
C LEU A 169 -11.93 -20.22 -1.68
N GLN A 170 -12.19 -20.69 -2.90
CA GLN A 170 -12.90 -19.93 -3.92
C GLN A 170 -13.82 -20.86 -4.71
N GLU A 171 -14.86 -20.31 -5.31
CA GLU A 171 -15.67 -21.05 -6.27
C GLU A 171 -15.04 -20.97 -7.65
N ARG A 172 -14.95 -22.12 -8.35
CA ARG A 172 -14.44 -22.23 -9.72
C ARG A 172 -15.55 -22.80 -10.61
N GLU A 173 -15.75 -22.17 -11.75
CA GLU A 173 -16.60 -22.72 -12.81
C GLU A 173 -15.78 -23.73 -13.63
N GLU A 174 -16.30 -24.94 -13.78
CA GLU A 174 -15.75 -25.93 -14.72
C GLU A 174 -16.42 -25.75 -16.09
N GLU A 175 -15.63 -25.73 -17.16
CA GLU A 175 -16.10 -25.51 -18.53
C GLU A 175 -17.06 -26.61 -19.04
N GLU A 176 -17.09 -27.79 -18.40
CA GLU A 176 -17.87 -28.96 -18.84
C GLU A 176 -19.07 -29.35 -17.95
N GLN A 177 -19.19 -28.83 -16.73
CA GLN A 177 -20.31 -29.15 -15.84
C GLN A 177 -20.85 -27.91 -15.11
N VAL A 178 -22.17 -27.75 -15.08
CA VAL A 178 -22.91 -26.71 -14.33
C VAL A 178 -22.87 -26.97 -12.80
N LYS A 179 -21.79 -27.57 -12.29
CA LYS A 179 -21.56 -27.78 -10.87
C LYS A 179 -20.40 -26.88 -10.46
N ASN A 180 -20.71 -25.86 -9.68
CA ASN A 180 -19.70 -25.03 -9.08
C ASN A 180 -18.83 -25.89 -8.15
N LEU A 181 -17.54 -26.00 -8.45
CA LEU A 181 -16.58 -26.72 -7.62
C LEU A 181 -15.85 -25.72 -6.71
N LEU A 182 -15.67 -26.09 -5.45
CA LEU A 182 -14.87 -25.31 -4.51
C LEU A 182 -13.38 -25.62 -4.76
N SER A 183 -12.63 -24.60 -5.17
CA SER A 183 -11.17 -24.63 -5.31
C SER A 183 -10.50 -24.30 -3.98
N VAL A 184 -9.46 -25.07 -3.64
CA VAL A 184 -8.67 -24.89 -2.42
C VAL A 184 -7.22 -24.66 -2.83
N SER A 185 -6.65 -23.56 -2.35
CA SER A 185 -5.23 -23.26 -2.52
C SER A 185 -4.62 -22.89 -1.18
N GLY A 186 -3.32 -23.12 -1.03
CA GLY A 186 -2.64 -22.78 0.19
C GLY A 186 -1.13 -22.77 0.05
N ILE A 187 -0.49 -21.96 0.88
CA ILE A 187 0.95 -21.83 0.95
C ILE A 187 1.36 -22.02 2.40
N LEU A 188 2.34 -22.89 2.64
CA LEU A 188 2.99 -23.04 3.93
C LEU A 188 4.49 -22.85 3.75
N LYS A 189 5.10 -22.04 4.61
CA LYS A 189 6.52 -21.74 4.63
C LYS A 189 7.07 -22.04 6.02
N GLY A 190 8.16 -22.79 6.08
CA GLY A 190 8.86 -23.10 7.32
C GLY A 190 10.37 -23.02 7.14
N GLN A 191 11.07 -22.61 8.19
CA GLN A 191 12.52 -22.78 8.23
C GLN A 191 12.84 -24.23 8.57
N PHE A 192 13.70 -24.86 7.78
CA PHE A 192 14.13 -26.23 7.99
C PHE A 192 15.62 -26.31 7.71
N LEU A 193 16.40 -26.80 8.68
CA LEU A 193 17.87 -26.74 8.64
C LEU A 193 18.36 -25.31 8.33
N LYS A 194 19.29 -25.17 7.38
CA LYS A 194 19.85 -23.90 6.90
C LYS A 194 19.05 -23.31 5.72
N GLY A 195 17.83 -23.78 5.48
CA GLY A 195 17.02 -23.35 4.36
C GLY A 195 15.56 -23.08 4.73
N VAL A 196 14.78 -22.78 3.70
CA VAL A 196 13.35 -22.54 3.80
C VAL A 196 12.62 -23.56 2.95
N CYS A 197 11.72 -24.32 3.57
CA CYS A 197 10.76 -25.16 2.87
C CYS A 197 9.50 -24.35 2.56
N THR A 198 8.95 -24.52 1.37
CA THR A 198 7.67 -23.94 0.94
C THR A 198 6.84 -25.04 0.30
N ALA A 199 5.66 -25.30 0.83
CA ALA A 199 4.63 -26.10 0.18
C ALA A 199 3.60 -25.15 -0.42
N HIS A 200 3.30 -25.31 -1.71
CA HIS A 200 2.29 -24.55 -2.42
C HIS A 200 1.30 -25.54 -3.05
N TYR A 201 0.09 -25.54 -2.55
CA TYR A 201 -1.01 -26.35 -3.05
C TYR A 201 -1.97 -25.47 -3.84
N ASN A 202 -2.38 -25.93 -5.01
CA ASN A 202 -3.37 -25.28 -5.84
C ASN A 202 -4.22 -26.33 -6.56
N ASP A 203 -5.46 -26.50 -6.08
CA ASP A 203 -6.42 -27.50 -6.56
C ASP A 203 -5.86 -28.92 -6.51
N ASP A 204 -5.22 -29.42 -7.57
CA ASP A 204 -4.71 -30.79 -7.61
C ASP A 204 -3.17 -30.85 -7.66
N GLU A 205 -2.49 -29.69 -7.72
CA GLU A 205 -1.03 -29.64 -7.76
C GLU A 205 -0.44 -29.24 -6.40
N LEU A 206 0.43 -30.09 -5.87
CA LEU A 206 1.29 -29.76 -4.72
C LEU A 206 2.73 -29.56 -5.16
N LYS A 207 3.22 -28.33 -5.01
CA LYS A 207 4.60 -27.94 -5.29
C LYS A 207 5.39 -27.74 -4.01
N LEU A 208 6.35 -28.62 -3.77
CA LEU A 208 7.28 -28.55 -2.65
C LEU A 208 8.59 -27.93 -3.12
N ARG A 209 9.01 -26.84 -2.50
CA ARG A 209 10.26 -26.14 -2.83
C ARG A 209 11.10 -25.96 -1.58
N TYR A 210 12.36 -26.36 -1.63
CA TYR A 210 13.33 -26.04 -0.60
C TYR A 210 14.32 -25.00 -1.14
N ARG A 211 14.67 -24.01 -0.33
CA ARG A 211 15.66 -22.99 -0.67
C ARG A 211 16.76 -23.00 0.37
N TYR A 212 17.90 -23.54 0.01
CA TYR A 212 19.14 -23.37 0.74
C TYR A 212 19.93 -22.19 0.16
N LYS A 213 20.51 -21.37 1.03
CA LYS A 213 21.42 -20.30 0.62
C LYS A 213 22.43 -20.01 1.73
N ASP A 214 23.70 -20.01 1.38
CA ASP A 214 24.79 -19.45 2.17
C ASP A 214 25.61 -18.45 1.32
N ASP A 215 26.80 -18.08 1.79
CA ASP A 215 27.67 -17.10 1.13
C ASP A 215 28.28 -17.63 -0.19
N GLU A 216 28.47 -18.95 -0.30
CA GLU A 216 29.13 -19.60 -1.41
C GLU A 216 28.12 -20.23 -2.39
N MET A 217 26.97 -20.70 -1.93
CA MET A 217 26.06 -21.48 -2.75
C MET A 217 24.58 -21.22 -2.46
N SER A 218 23.76 -21.41 -3.49
CA SER A 218 22.31 -21.52 -3.36
C SER A 218 21.80 -22.74 -4.11
N PHE A 219 20.92 -23.49 -3.47
CA PHE A 219 20.32 -24.69 -4.03
C PHE A 219 18.80 -24.65 -3.83
N LEU A 220 18.06 -24.83 -4.93
CA LEU A 220 16.61 -24.64 -4.99
C LEU A 220 15.92 -25.85 -5.64
N PRO A 221 15.85 -27.02 -4.98
CA PRO A 221 15.09 -28.15 -5.48
C PRO A 221 13.59 -27.89 -5.36
N THR A 222 12.84 -28.38 -6.34
CA THR A 222 11.39 -28.25 -6.47
C THR A 222 10.82 -29.58 -6.94
N LEU A 223 9.81 -30.10 -6.23
CA LEU A 223 9.06 -31.29 -6.59
C LEU A 223 7.60 -30.90 -6.78
N SER A 224 7.02 -31.22 -7.94
CA SER A 224 5.58 -31.10 -8.20
C SER A 224 4.91 -32.48 -8.13
N LEU A 225 3.79 -32.56 -7.41
CA LEU A 225 2.92 -33.73 -7.30
C LEU A 225 1.53 -33.38 -7.86
N PRO A 226 0.81 -34.34 -8.47
CA PRO A 226 1.16 -35.76 -8.63
C PRO A 226 2.08 -36.06 -9.81
N SER A 227 2.50 -35.06 -10.59
CA SER A 227 3.32 -35.25 -11.80
C SER A 227 4.71 -35.85 -11.54
N ASN A 228 5.16 -35.88 -10.28
CA ASN A 228 6.50 -36.30 -9.85
C ASN A 228 7.64 -35.56 -10.59
N ALA A 229 7.35 -34.37 -11.12
CA ALA A 229 8.35 -33.56 -11.80
C ALA A 229 9.32 -32.95 -10.78
N LEU A 230 10.58 -33.33 -10.88
CA LEU A 230 11.67 -32.79 -10.05
C LEU A 230 12.49 -31.80 -10.88
N SER A 231 12.69 -30.59 -10.35
CA SER A 231 13.64 -29.63 -10.90
C SER A 231 14.54 -29.06 -9.81
N PHE A 232 15.71 -28.55 -10.20
CA PHE A 232 16.57 -27.83 -9.27
C PHE A 232 17.33 -26.73 -9.99
N ALA A 233 17.48 -25.60 -9.30
CA ALA A 233 18.40 -24.55 -9.68
C ALA A 233 19.57 -24.50 -8.69
N PHE A 234 20.78 -24.32 -9.21
CA PHE A 234 21.99 -24.28 -8.40
C PHE A 234 22.89 -23.12 -8.82
N LYS A 235 23.45 -22.44 -7.81
CA LYS A 235 24.48 -21.42 -8.00
C LYS A 235 25.60 -21.65 -7.01
N ARG A 236 26.86 -21.59 -7.47
CA ARG A 236 28.06 -21.63 -6.64
C ARG A 236 29.02 -20.51 -7.02
N ARG A 237 29.52 -19.82 -6.01
CA ARG A 237 30.61 -18.86 -6.12
C ARG A 237 31.90 -19.62 -5.84
N PHE A 238 32.89 -19.42 -6.71
CA PHE A 238 34.24 -19.93 -6.49
C PHE A 238 35.21 -18.81 -6.07
N GLY A 239 34.80 -17.54 -6.24
CA GLY A 239 35.55 -16.36 -5.80
C GLY A 239 34.69 -15.09 -5.77
N LEU A 240 35.35 -13.93 -5.66
CA LEU A 240 34.66 -12.62 -5.65
C LEU A 240 33.94 -12.34 -6.97
N SER A 241 34.54 -12.74 -8.10
CA SER A 241 34.04 -12.52 -9.46
C SER A 241 33.47 -13.78 -10.12
N ASP A 242 33.93 -14.97 -9.73
CA ASP A 242 33.59 -16.22 -10.42
C ASP A 242 32.32 -16.87 -9.87
N LYS A 243 31.36 -17.12 -10.76
CA LYS A 243 30.05 -17.71 -10.45
C LYS A 243 29.71 -18.77 -11.48
N LEU A 244 29.37 -19.97 -11.00
CA LEU A 244 28.75 -21.01 -11.80
C LEU A 244 27.25 -21.05 -11.48
N SER A 245 26.44 -21.06 -12.52
CA SER A 245 25.00 -21.26 -12.44
C SER A 245 24.61 -22.41 -13.36
N GLY A 246 23.93 -23.42 -12.82
CA GLY A 246 23.24 -24.46 -13.59
C GLY A 246 21.74 -24.23 -13.50
N GLY A 247 21.05 -24.22 -14.65
CA GLY A 247 19.60 -24.01 -14.77
C GLY A 247 18.83 -25.30 -15.01
N ASP A 248 17.62 -25.35 -14.45
CA ASP A 248 16.53 -26.34 -14.59
C ASP A 248 16.86 -27.64 -15.33
N ALA A 249 17.48 -28.58 -14.63
CA ALA A 249 17.41 -29.98 -15.00
C ALA A 249 16.05 -30.51 -14.55
N LEU A 250 15.12 -30.69 -15.49
CA LEU A 250 13.83 -31.32 -15.26
C LEU A 250 13.99 -32.83 -15.38
N ILE A 251 13.72 -33.54 -14.30
CA ILE A 251 13.74 -35.00 -14.21
C ILE A 251 12.31 -35.46 -13.95
N GLN A 252 11.75 -36.24 -14.85
CA GLN A 252 10.52 -36.99 -14.60
C GLN A 252 10.90 -38.30 -13.91
N ILE A 253 10.30 -38.59 -12.76
CA ILE A 253 10.50 -39.83 -11.99
C ILE A 253 9.33 -40.77 -12.24
#